data_AF-A0A8T2NND7-F1
#
_entry.id   AF-A0A8T2NND7-F1
#
_cell.length_a   1.000
_cell.length_b   1.000
_cell.length_c   1.000
_cell.angle_alpha   90.00
_cell.angle_beta   90.00
_cell.angle_gamma   90.00
#
_symmetry.space_group_name_H-M   'P 1'
#
loop_
_entity.id
_entity.type
_entity.pdbx_description
1 polymer ?
#
loop_
_entity_poly.entity_id
_entity_poly.type
_entity_poly.pdbx_seq_one_letter_code
_entity_poly.pdbx_strand_id
1 'polypeptide(L)'
;SYELKEERGISGVMSALWRRLSQPLQPKVPHLDSNSRTKFLSHSFSRDKLHLYNIQNKDTFFNNATRSRIVYEILRRTSCARTCQTTGIITLIAKGVYDCAFPLHDGDFKSSGCEEQRNDRQLLHDEWAKYGAFYKYQPVDLIRKYFGEKIGLYFAWLGIYTQLLIPASIVGVIVFFYGYATMETDVP
;
A
#
# COMPACT_ATOMS: atom_id res chain seq x y z
N SER A 1 -21.97 17.01 13.82
CA SER A 1 -20.57 16.67 14.13
C SER A 1 -20.57 15.73 15.31
N TYR A 2 -20.27 14.44 15.12
CA TYR A 2 -20.19 13.50 16.23
C TYR A 2 -18.74 13.52 16.74
N GLU A 3 -18.53 13.99 17.97
CA GLU A 3 -17.22 13.89 18.62
C GLU A 3 -16.92 12.43 18.95
N LEU A 4 -15.73 11.95 18.58
CA LEU A 4 -15.25 10.64 19.00
C LEU A 4 -15.06 10.68 20.52
N LYS A 5 -15.69 9.73 21.21
CA LYS A 5 -15.54 9.57 22.66
C LYS A 5 -14.08 9.25 22.95
N GLU A 6 -13.42 10.16 23.66
CA GLU A 6 -12.05 10.00 24.14
C GLU A 6 -11.94 8.68 24.91
N GLU A 7 -10.99 7.81 24.55
CA GLU A 7 -10.75 6.55 25.26
C GLU A 7 -10.21 6.85 26.66
N ARG A 8 -11.10 7.11 27.62
CA ARG A 8 -10.73 7.38 29.01
C ARG A 8 -10.63 6.06 29.79
N GLY A 9 -9.56 5.93 30.59
CA GLY A 9 -9.35 4.81 31.51
C GLY A 9 -8.32 3.78 31.02
N ILE A 10 -8.52 2.53 31.42
CA ILE A 10 -7.57 1.41 31.24
C ILE A 10 -7.30 1.12 29.76
N SER A 11 -8.32 1.25 28.89
CA SER A 11 -8.20 1.11 27.42
C SER A 11 -7.22 2.13 26.83
N GLY A 12 -7.29 3.38 27.29
CA GLY A 12 -6.37 4.44 26.86
C GLY A 12 -4.93 4.18 27.30
N VAL A 13 -4.72 3.60 28.49
CA VAL A 13 -3.38 3.22 28.97
C VAL A 13 -2.82 2.06 28.17
N MET A 14 -3.63 1.02 27.90
CA MET A 14 -3.22 -0.14 27.10
C MET A 14 -2.88 0.25 25.65
N SER A 15 -3.70 1.07 25.01
CA SER A 15 -3.43 1.56 23.65
C SER A 15 -2.19 2.46 23.59
N ALA A 16 -1.96 3.29 24.61
CA ALA A 16 -0.76 4.10 24.70
C ALA A 16 0.51 3.24 24.89
N LEU A 17 0.46 2.22 25.73
CA LEU A 17 1.55 1.25 25.92
C LEU A 17 1.83 0.49 24.62
N TRP A 18 0.78 -0.02 23.96
CA TRP A 18 0.91 -0.71 22.67
C TRP A 18 1.54 0.18 21.60
N ARG A 19 1.11 1.46 21.52
CA ARG A 19 1.69 2.42 20.59
C ARG A 19 3.18 2.65 20.87
N ARG A 20 3.58 2.79 22.14
CA ARG A 20 5.00 2.92 22.50
C ARG A 20 5.82 1.68 22.17
N LEU A 21 5.26 0.50 22.40
CA LEU A 21 5.93 -0.77 22.08
C LEU A 21 6.09 -0.97 20.56
N SER A 22 5.10 -0.56 19.77
CA SER A 22 5.08 -0.75 18.32
C SER A 22 5.79 0.36 17.53
N GLN A 23 6.08 1.52 18.15
CA GLN A 23 6.81 2.64 17.52
C GLN A 23 8.07 2.25 16.71
N PRO A 24 9.01 1.43 17.23
CA PRO A 24 10.21 1.06 16.45
C PRO A 24 9.91 0.19 15.22
N LEU A 25 8.76 -0.47 15.19
CA LEU A 25 8.31 -1.31 14.08
C LEU A 25 7.55 -0.50 13.02
N GLN A 26 7.12 0.73 13.33
CA GLN A 26 6.34 1.52 12.38
C GLN A 26 7.25 2.11 11.28
N PRO A 27 6.86 2.00 10.00
CA PRO A 27 7.60 2.64 8.91
C PRO A 27 7.45 4.16 9.00
N LYS A 28 8.52 4.89 8.67
CA LYS A 28 8.54 6.36 8.69
C LYS A 28 7.93 6.93 7.41
N VAL A 29 6.62 6.78 7.27
CA VAL A 29 5.86 7.30 6.11
C VAL A 29 4.97 8.47 6.53
N PRO A 30 4.79 9.49 5.66
CA PRO A 30 3.79 10.51 5.89
C PRO A 30 2.42 9.86 6.00
N HIS A 31 1.82 9.89 7.19
CA HIS A 31 0.45 9.44 7.35
C HIS A 31 -0.49 10.44 6.68
N LEU A 32 -1.42 9.93 5.87
CA LEU A 32 -2.50 10.72 5.33
C LEU A 32 -3.34 11.23 6.51
N ASP A 33 -3.20 12.52 6.83
CA ASP A 33 -3.81 13.26 7.95
C ASP A 33 -4.76 12.45 8.83
N SER A 34 -4.23 11.78 9.85
CA SER A 34 -5.04 11.14 10.90
C SER A 34 -5.66 12.17 11.86
N ASN A 35 -5.53 13.46 11.56
CA ASN A 35 -5.84 14.54 12.50
C ASN A 35 -7.23 15.16 12.29
N SER A 36 -8.08 14.57 11.46
CA SER A 36 -9.41 15.11 11.22
C SER A 36 -10.43 14.46 12.14
N ARG A 37 -10.95 15.25 13.09
CA ARG A 37 -12.22 15.02 13.81
C ARG A 37 -13.44 14.79 12.89
N THR A 38 -13.23 14.72 11.57
CA THR A 38 -14.23 14.59 10.53
C THR A 38 -14.09 13.24 9.81
N LYS A 39 -15.23 12.57 9.61
CA LYS A 39 -15.32 11.34 8.83
C LYS A 39 -15.34 11.71 7.34
N PHE A 40 -14.56 10.98 6.53
CA PHE A 40 -14.56 11.12 5.08
C PHE A 40 -15.72 10.31 4.48
N LEU A 41 -16.42 10.90 3.51
CA LEU A 41 -17.43 10.21 2.71
C LEU A 41 -16.81 9.78 1.38
N SER A 42 -16.99 8.52 1.00
CA SER A 42 -16.59 8.03 -0.32
C SER A 42 -17.68 8.35 -1.34
N HIS A 43 -17.31 9.04 -2.43
CA HIS A 43 -18.18 9.34 -3.55
C HIS A 43 -17.40 9.25 -4.86
N SER A 44 -18.04 8.75 -5.94
CA SER A 44 -17.43 8.69 -7.26
C SER A 44 -17.04 10.08 -7.76
N PHE A 45 -15.81 10.23 -8.24
CA PHE A 45 -15.32 11.53 -8.71
C PHE A 45 -16.26 12.13 -9.77
N SER A 46 -16.65 13.38 -9.58
CA SER A 46 -17.50 14.13 -10.51
C SER A 46 -16.98 15.55 -10.62
N ARG A 47 -16.75 15.99 -11.86
CA ARG A 47 -16.27 17.35 -12.16
C ARG A 47 -17.29 18.43 -11.79
N ASP A 48 -18.58 18.10 -11.79
CA ASP A 48 -19.64 19.06 -11.46
C ASP A 48 -19.76 19.27 -9.94
N LYS A 49 -19.23 18.32 -9.15
CA LYS A 49 -19.29 18.33 -7.68
C LYS A 49 -17.91 18.53 -7.04
N LEU A 50 -17.01 19.32 -7.66
CA LEU A 50 -15.64 19.52 -7.16
C LEU A 50 -15.58 20.05 -5.72
N HIS A 51 -16.57 20.83 -5.29
CA HIS A 51 -16.68 21.39 -3.94
C HIS A 51 -16.87 20.33 -2.84
N LEU A 52 -17.24 19.09 -3.18
CA LEU A 52 -17.36 17.99 -2.22
C LEU A 52 -16.01 17.33 -1.88
N TYR A 53 -14.95 17.61 -2.65
CA TYR A 53 -13.64 17.00 -2.48
C TYR A 53 -12.68 17.99 -1.79
N ASN A 54 -11.85 17.46 -0.89
CA ASN A 54 -10.79 18.23 -0.25
C ASN A 54 -9.59 18.40 -1.21
N ILE A 55 -9.71 19.33 -2.17
CA ILE A 55 -8.68 19.61 -3.18
C ILE A 55 -7.87 20.83 -2.74
N GLN A 56 -6.67 20.60 -2.20
CA GLN A 56 -5.73 21.68 -1.89
C GLN A 56 -5.01 22.18 -3.13
N ASN A 57 -4.47 21.25 -3.95
CA ASN A 57 -3.80 21.53 -5.20
C ASN A 57 -4.34 20.59 -6.29
N LYS A 58 -4.74 21.17 -7.42
CA LYS A 58 -5.29 20.43 -8.57
C LYS A 58 -4.24 19.56 -9.27
N ASP A 59 -2.98 19.96 -9.25
CA ASP A 59 -1.90 19.26 -9.94
C ASP A 59 -1.50 17.98 -9.21
N THR A 60 -1.65 17.95 -7.89
CA THR A 60 -1.30 16.81 -7.04
C THR A 60 -2.51 15.99 -6.58
N PHE A 61 -3.73 16.42 -6.91
CA PHE A 61 -4.97 15.76 -6.47
C PHE A 61 -5.04 14.30 -6.92
N PHE A 62 -4.76 14.02 -8.19
CA PHE A 62 -4.64 12.65 -8.69
C PHE A 62 -3.20 12.17 -8.56
N ASN A 63 -2.99 11.06 -7.86
CA ASN A 63 -1.68 10.43 -7.79
C ASN A 63 -1.24 9.88 -9.17
N ASN A 64 0.07 9.65 -9.34
CA ASN A 64 0.65 9.23 -10.62
C ASN A 64 0.10 7.87 -11.10
N ALA A 65 -0.23 6.96 -10.18
CA ALA A 65 -0.89 5.69 -10.49
C ALA A 65 -2.29 5.91 -11.12
N THR A 66 -3.11 6.79 -10.55
CA THR A 66 -4.45 7.12 -11.05
C THR A 66 -4.37 7.85 -12.39
N ARG A 67 -3.45 8.81 -12.52
CA ARG A 67 -3.20 9.53 -13.78
C ARG A 67 -2.81 8.55 -14.90
N SER A 68 -1.86 7.65 -14.62
CA SER A 68 -1.45 6.60 -15.55
C SER A 68 -2.59 5.68 -15.93
N ARG A 69 -3.46 5.31 -14.97
CA ARG A 69 -4.66 4.50 -15.23
C ARG A 69 -5.67 5.21 -16.12
N ILE A 70 -5.90 6.51 -15.91
CA ILE A 70 -6.79 7.32 -16.75
C ILE A 70 -6.24 7.37 -18.19
N VAL A 71 -4.95 7.65 -18.36
CA VAL A 71 -4.29 7.67 -19.67
C VAL A 71 -4.38 6.31 -20.36
N TYR A 72 -4.13 5.22 -19.63
CA TYR A 72 -4.25 3.87 -20.16
C TYR A 72 -5.69 3.54 -20.62
N GLU A 73 -6.71 3.93 -19.85
CA GLU A 73 -8.10 3.74 -20.24
C GLU A 73 -8.48 4.55 -21.49
N ILE A 74 -7.92 5.76 -21.66
CA ILE A 74 -8.07 6.53 -22.90
C ILE A 74 -7.41 5.77 -24.06
N LEU A 75 -6.13 5.44 -23.95
CA LEU A 75 -5.37 4.71 -24.98
C LEU A 75 -6.02 3.39 -25.37
N ARG A 76 -6.67 2.71 -24.43
CA ARG A 76 -7.39 1.46 -24.67
C ARG A 76 -8.72 1.66 -25.39
N ARG A 77 -9.43 2.77 -25.18
CA ARG A 77 -10.76 3.03 -25.74
C ARG A 77 -10.72 3.82 -27.05
N THR A 78 -9.65 4.56 -27.31
CA THR A 78 -9.51 5.33 -28.55
C THR A 78 -9.50 4.39 -29.76
N SER A 79 -10.43 4.65 -30.69
CA SER A 79 -10.55 3.92 -31.95
C SER A 79 -9.81 4.65 -33.08
N CYS A 80 -9.32 3.90 -34.06
CA CYS A 80 -8.72 4.47 -35.27
C CYS A 80 -9.81 4.81 -36.30
N ALA A 81 -9.89 6.09 -36.67
CA ALA A 81 -11.00 6.62 -37.47
C ALA A 81 -11.03 6.19 -38.95
N ARG A 82 -9.93 5.70 -39.53
CA ARG A 82 -9.81 5.55 -41.00
C ARG A 82 -9.93 4.12 -41.56
N THR A 83 -9.68 3.06 -40.79
CA THR A 83 -9.44 1.72 -41.38
C THR A 83 -10.03 0.52 -40.61
N CYS A 84 -11.20 0.67 -40.00
CA CYS A 84 -11.97 -0.43 -39.38
C CYS A 84 -11.40 -1.06 -38.08
N GLN A 85 -12.35 -1.35 -37.18
CA GLN A 85 -12.43 -2.49 -36.22
C GLN A 85 -11.33 -2.63 -35.15
N THR A 86 -10.21 -1.92 -35.27
CA THR A 86 -9.09 -2.05 -34.33
C THR A 86 -9.06 -0.88 -33.37
N THR A 87 -9.48 -1.18 -32.15
CA THR A 87 -9.58 -0.23 -31.05
C THR A 87 -8.47 -0.51 -30.06
N GLY A 88 -7.88 0.56 -29.55
CA GLY A 88 -7.01 0.51 -28.39
C GLY A 88 -5.56 0.13 -28.65
N ILE A 89 -4.71 0.60 -27.75
CA ILE A 89 -3.26 0.37 -27.75
C ILE A 89 -2.87 -1.12 -27.79
N ILE A 90 -3.64 -2.00 -27.14
CA ILE A 90 -3.37 -3.46 -27.09
C ILE A 90 -3.36 -4.06 -28.51
N THR A 91 -4.31 -3.65 -29.35
CA THR A 91 -4.43 -4.15 -30.72
C THR A 91 -3.27 -3.66 -31.58
N LEU A 92 -2.81 -2.43 -31.36
CA LEU A 92 -1.67 -1.85 -32.10
C LEU A 92 -0.35 -2.54 -31.74
N ILE A 93 -0.17 -2.91 -30.47
CA ILE A 93 0.99 -3.71 -30.02
C ILE A 93 0.93 -5.12 -30.63
N ALA A 94 -0.23 -5.78 -30.57
CA ALA A 94 -0.40 -7.12 -31.14
C ALA A 94 -0.16 -7.18 -32.66
N LYS A 95 -0.40 -6.07 -33.37
CA LYS A 95 -0.10 -5.93 -34.81
C LYS A 95 1.35 -5.54 -35.12
N GLY A 96 2.18 -5.31 -34.11
CA GLY A 96 3.57 -4.87 -34.29
C GLY A 96 3.72 -3.41 -34.74
N VAL A 97 2.69 -2.57 -34.61
CA VAL A 97 2.79 -1.13 -34.90
C VAL A 97 3.55 -0.42 -33.79
N TYR A 98 3.31 -0.83 -32.54
CA TYR A 98 4.08 -0.43 -31.38
C TYR A 98 4.76 -1.66 -30.76
N ASP A 99 5.95 -1.48 -30.23
CA ASP A 99 6.69 -2.54 -29.54
C ASP A 99 6.14 -2.77 -28.12
N CYS A 100 5.94 -1.69 -27.37
CA CYS A 100 5.49 -1.75 -25.98
C CYS A 100 4.80 -0.45 -25.53
N ALA A 101 4.05 -0.52 -24.43
CA ALA A 101 3.47 0.64 -23.76
C ALA A 101 3.51 0.41 -22.24
N PHE A 102 4.17 1.31 -21.51
CA PHE A 102 4.32 1.23 -20.06
C PHE A 102 4.30 2.62 -19.41
N PRO A 103 3.77 2.75 -18.18
CA PRO A 103 3.90 3.98 -17.42
C PRO A 103 5.34 4.17 -16.93
N LEU A 104 5.75 5.42 -16.78
CA LEU A 104 7.06 5.76 -16.20
C LEU A 104 6.99 5.79 -14.68
N HIS A 105 8.08 5.38 -14.03
CA HIS A 105 8.25 5.47 -12.58
C HIS A 105 8.72 6.87 -12.15
N ASP A 106 8.43 7.20 -10.90
CA ASP A 106 8.92 8.44 -10.31
C ASP A 106 10.42 8.32 -10.01
N GLY A 107 11.25 8.87 -10.90
CA GLY A 107 12.70 9.09 -10.71
C GLY A 107 13.53 7.84 -10.38
N ASP A 108 14.77 8.10 -9.96
CA ASP A 108 15.70 7.06 -9.51
C ASP A 108 15.34 6.54 -8.10
N PHE A 109 15.59 5.26 -7.84
CA PHE A 109 15.38 4.63 -6.54
C PHE A 109 16.53 4.87 -5.55
N LYS A 110 17.72 5.23 -6.05
CA LYS A 110 18.85 5.59 -5.19
C LYS A 110 18.61 6.95 -4.54
N SER A 111 18.95 7.08 -3.26
CA SER A 111 18.83 8.34 -2.54
C SER A 111 19.93 9.31 -3.02
N SER A 112 19.52 10.36 -3.73
CA SER A 112 20.45 11.32 -4.34
C SER A 112 20.26 12.76 -3.85
N GLY A 113 19.84 12.98 -2.59
CA GLY A 113 19.67 14.34 -2.07
C GLY A 113 19.13 14.43 -0.64
N CYS A 114 18.69 15.64 -0.26
CA CYS A 114 18.09 15.97 1.05
C CYS A 114 16.82 15.14 1.34
N GLU A 115 16.62 14.77 2.61
CA GLU A 115 15.48 13.92 3.05
C GLU A 115 14.10 14.52 2.74
N GLU A 116 13.99 15.85 2.63
CA GLU A 116 12.73 16.57 2.43
C GLU A 116 12.15 16.48 1.00
N GLN A 117 12.93 16.02 0.02
CA GLN A 117 12.51 15.89 -1.38
C GLN A 117 12.50 14.44 -1.87
N ARG A 118 12.26 13.48 -0.96
CA ARG A 118 12.19 12.07 -1.33
C ARG A 118 10.98 11.78 -2.19
N ASN A 119 11.22 10.99 -3.23
CA ASN A 119 10.18 10.49 -4.09
C ASN A 119 9.46 9.28 -3.44
N ASP A 120 8.19 9.03 -3.82
CA ASP A 120 7.42 7.87 -3.31
C ASP A 120 8.18 6.55 -3.56
N ARG A 121 8.90 6.43 -4.68
CA ARG A 121 9.75 5.27 -5.01
C ARG A 121 10.93 5.09 -4.05
N GLN A 122 11.61 6.18 -3.70
CA GLN A 122 12.75 6.15 -2.77
C GLN A 122 12.28 5.82 -1.36
N LEU A 123 11.16 6.43 -0.93
CA LEU A 123 10.56 6.15 0.37
C LEU A 123 10.12 4.69 0.50
N LEU A 124 9.50 4.11 -0.53
CA LEU A 124 9.16 2.68 -0.58
C LEU A 124 10.39 1.79 -0.49
N HIS A 125 11.47 2.15 -1.17
CA HIS A 125 12.72 1.40 -1.07
C HIS A 125 13.30 1.47 0.34
N ASP A 126 13.35 2.66 0.95
CA ASP A 126 13.98 2.87 2.24
C ASP A 126 13.22 2.25 3.42
N GLU A 127 11.89 2.32 3.40
CA GLU A 127 11.04 1.87 4.50
C GLU A 127 10.48 0.45 4.32
N TRP A 128 10.54 -0.13 3.12
CA TRP A 128 9.92 -1.43 2.84
C TRP A 128 10.79 -2.37 2.00
N ALA A 129 11.22 -1.97 0.80
CA ALA A 129 11.93 -2.88 -0.12
C ALA A 129 13.45 -2.99 0.14
N LYS A 130 13.85 -3.00 1.42
CA LYS A 130 15.22 -3.23 1.89
C LYS A 130 15.27 -4.41 2.84
N TYR A 131 16.30 -5.25 2.72
CA TYR A 131 16.53 -6.36 3.66
C TYR A 131 16.58 -5.90 5.11
N GLY A 132 17.15 -4.72 5.39
CA GLY A 132 17.19 -4.14 6.74
C GLY A 132 15.84 -3.67 7.28
N ALA A 133 14.76 -3.64 6.49
CA ALA A 133 13.42 -3.20 6.90
C ALA A 133 12.47 -4.37 7.23
N PHE A 134 12.94 -5.62 7.20
CA PHE A 134 12.09 -6.82 7.37
C PHE A 134 11.32 -6.88 8.69
N TYR A 135 11.83 -6.24 9.75
CA TYR A 135 11.20 -6.21 11.07
C TYR A 135 10.09 -5.15 11.19
N LYS A 136 10.00 -4.21 10.23
CA LYS A 136 8.99 -3.15 10.24
C LYS A 136 7.65 -3.66 9.69
N TYR A 137 6.57 -2.99 10.07
CA TYR A 137 5.27 -3.20 9.44
C TYR A 137 5.26 -2.73 7.99
N GLN A 138 4.49 -3.43 7.14
CA GLN A 138 4.37 -3.07 5.74
C GLN A 138 3.57 -1.75 5.58
N PRO A 139 4.09 -0.73 4.88
CA PRO A 139 3.37 0.51 4.61
C PRO A 139 2.35 0.32 3.46
N VAL A 140 1.28 -0.43 3.73
CA VAL A 140 0.29 -0.86 2.72
C VAL A 140 -0.32 0.32 1.96
N ASP A 141 -0.63 1.42 2.62
CA ASP A 141 -1.18 2.61 1.97
C ASP A 141 -0.22 3.26 0.97
N LEU A 142 1.08 3.26 1.27
CA LEU A 142 2.09 3.79 0.35
C LEU A 142 2.28 2.85 -0.85
N ILE A 143 2.31 1.54 -0.62
CA ILE A 143 2.36 0.52 -1.69
C ILE A 143 1.15 0.66 -2.60
N ARG A 144 -0.05 0.80 -2.01
CA ARG A 144 -1.32 1.02 -2.72
C ARG A 144 -1.33 2.33 -3.50
N LYS A 145 -0.82 3.42 -2.92
CA LYS A 145 -0.71 4.72 -3.60
C LYS A 145 0.18 4.66 -4.84
N TYR A 146 1.31 3.94 -4.76
CA TYR A 146 2.30 3.87 -5.83
C TYR A 146 1.99 2.82 -6.90
N PHE A 147 1.67 1.59 -6.50
CA PHE A 147 1.44 0.46 -7.40
C PHE A 147 -0.04 0.22 -7.72
N GLY A 148 -0.95 0.85 -7.00
CA GLY A 148 -2.39 0.67 -7.13
C GLY A 148 -2.97 -0.45 -6.26
N GLU A 149 -4.29 -0.56 -6.30
CA GLU A 149 -5.09 -1.41 -5.40
C GLU A 149 -4.76 -2.91 -5.52
N LYS A 150 -4.52 -3.42 -6.73
CA LYS A 150 -4.25 -4.85 -6.94
C LYS A 150 -2.97 -5.32 -6.23
N ILE A 151 -1.90 -4.54 -6.34
CA ILE A 151 -0.60 -4.86 -5.74
C ILE A 151 -0.63 -4.55 -4.24
N GLY A 152 -1.27 -3.44 -3.84
CA GLY A 152 -1.50 -3.12 -2.43
C GLY A 152 -2.25 -4.24 -1.69
N LEU A 153 -3.32 -4.79 -2.28
CA LEU A 153 -4.10 -5.89 -1.70
C LEU A 153 -3.28 -7.18 -1.59
N TYR A 154 -2.47 -7.50 -2.60
CA TYR A 154 -1.58 -8.68 -2.54
C TYR A 154 -0.65 -8.62 -1.33
N PHE A 155 0.03 -7.50 -1.12
CA PHE A 155 0.95 -7.34 0.01
C PHE A 155 0.22 -7.24 1.35
N ALA A 156 -0.96 -6.61 1.39
CA ALA A 156 -1.81 -6.61 2.58
C ALA A 156 -2.17 -8.04 3.02
N TRP A 157 -2.60 -8.88 2.08
CA TRP A 157 -2.91 -10.28 2.33
C TRP A 157 -1.69 -11.07 2.78
N LEU A 158 -0.55 -10.90 2.11
CA LEU A 158 0.71 -11.55 2.49
C LEU A 158 1.14 -11.16 3.90
N GLY A 159 0.98 -9.88 4.29
CA GLY A 159 1.25 -9.39 5.64
C GLY A 159 0.37 -10.07 6.68
N ILE A 160 -0.93 -10.17 6.44
CA ILE A 160 -1.85 -10.89 7.34
C ILE A 160 -1.49 -12.36 7.44
N TYR A 161 -1.24 -13.02 6.31
CA TYR A 161 -0.89 -14.44 6.26
C TYR A 161 0.38 -14.75 7.07
N THR A 162 1.44 -13.95 6.89
CA THR A 162 2.69 -14.11 7.66
C THR A 162 2.50 -13.82 9.15
N GLN A 163 1.66 -12.85 9.52
CA GLN A 163 1.32 -12.60 10.93
C GLN A 163 0.58 -13.78 11.57
N LEU A 164 -0.34 -14.43 10.84
CA LEU A 164 -1.05 -15.61 11.33
C LEU A 164 -0.14 -16.85 11.49
N LEU A 165 0.94 -16.93 10.72
CA LEU A 165 1.93 -18.00 10.87
C LEU A 165 2.75 -17.87 12.15
N ILE A 166 2.90 -16.68 12.74
CA ILE A 166 3.67 -16.48 13.97
C ILE A 166 3.12 -17.34 15.14
N PRO A 167 1.85 -17.21 15.57
CA PRO A 167 1.32 -18.04 16.65
C PRO A 167 1.32 -19.54 16.29
N ALA A 168 1.03 -19.89 15.04
CA ALA A 168 1.09 -21.27 14.58
C ALA A 168 2.50 -21.87 14.71
N SER A 169 3.54 -21.10 14.38
CA SER A 169 4.94 -21.51 14.51
C SER A 169 5.36 -21.69 15.98
N ILE A 170 4.90 -20.81 16.87
CA ILE A 170 5.18 -20.89 18.31
C ILE A 170 4.61 -22.21 18.87
N VAL A 171 3.34 -22.52 18.57
CA VAL A 171 2.71 -23.78 18.99
C VAL A 171 3.47 -24.98 18.41
N GLY A 172 3.83 -24.94 17.13
CA GLY A 172 4.59 -26.00 16.47
C GLY A 172 5.94 -26.27 17.15
N VAL A 173 6.69 -25.23 17.49
CA VAL A 173 7.97 -25.34 18.19
C VAL A 173 7.79 -25.90 19.61
N ILE A 174 6.76 -25.49 20.35
CA ILE A 174 6.48 -26.01 21.69
C ILE A 174 6.18 -27.51 21.63
N VAL A 175 5.30 -27.93 20.71
CA VAL A 175 4.94 -29.35 20.54
C VAL A 175 6.16 -30.18 20.12
N PHE A 176 7.00 -29.65 19.24
CA PHE A 176 8.25 -30.31 18.83
C PHE A 176 9.18 -30.58 20.04
N PHE A 177 9.42 -29.58 20.89
CA PHE A 177 10.26 -29.74 22.07
C PHE A 177 9.62 -30.65 23.13
N TYR A 178 8.30 -30.62 23.28
CA TYR A 178 7.60 -31.56 24.17
C TYR A 178 7.77 -33.02 23.72
N GLY A 179 7.61 -33.28 22.42
CA GLY A 179 7.87 -34.60 21.84
C GLY A 179 9.33 -35.04 22.02
N TYR A 180 10.28 -34.13 21.77
CA TYR A 180 11.69 -34.40 22.00
C TYR A 180 11.99 -34.77 23.46
N ALA A 181 11.44 -34.03 24.43
CA ALA A 181 11.66 -34.28 25.85
C ALA A 181 11.03 -35.60 26.35
N THR A 182 9.96 -36.07 25.70
CA THR A 182 9.20 -37.26 26.11
C THR A 182 9.66 -38.54 25.35
N MET A 183 10.59 -38.40 24.40
CA MET A 183 11.02 -39.49 23.50
C MET A 183 11.62 -40.70 24.23
N GLU A 184 12.32 -40.49 25.36
CA GLU A 184 12.98 -41.56 26.12
C GLU A 184 12.12 -42.14 27.25
N THR A 185 10.99 -41.51 27.55
CA THR A 185 10.07 -41.93 28.63
C THR A 185 8.94 -42.86 28.16
N ASP A 186 8.86 -43.11 26.85
CA ASP A 186 7.86 -44.01 26.27
C ASP A 186 8.29 -45.47 26.51
N VAL A 187 7.55 -46.19 27.34
CA VAL A 187 7.70 -47.63 27.55
C VAL A 187 6.72 -48.34 26.60
N PRO A 188 7.16 -49.31 25.77
CA PRO A 188 6.31 -49.97 24.78
C PRO A 188 5.15 -50.79 25.37
#